data_AF-A0A3B0RD42-F1
#
_entry.id   AF-A0A3B0RD42-F1
#
_cell.length_a   1.000
_cell.length_b   1.000
_cell.length_c   1.000
_cell.angle_alpha   90.00
_cell.angle_beta   90.00
_cell.angle_gamma   90.00
#
_symmetry.space_group_name_H-M   'P 1'
#
loop_
_entity.id
_entity.type
_entity.pdbx_description
1 polymer ?
#
loop_
_entity_poly.entity_id
_entity_poly.type
_entity_poly.pdbx_seq_one_letter_code
_entity_poly.pdbx_strand_id
1 'polypeptide(L)' 'MDGIDVALIRTDGQNIIEHGLNATYEFDAITRQKLSAAMADAVAISHRDERPGDLAEVEREVT' A
#
# COMPACT_ATOMS: atom_id res chain seq x y z
N MET A 1 9.46 1.95 1.76
CA MET A 1 8.14 2.58 1.55
C MET A 1 8.38 3.98 1.05
N ASP A 2 8.54 4.06 -0.25
CA ASP A 2 9.18 5.12 -1.00
C ASP A 2 8.14 5.83 -1.89
N GLY A 3 7.05 5.13 -2.19
CA GLY A 3 5.89 5.67 -2.90
C GLY A 3 4.86 4.58 -3.19
N ILE A 4 3.93 4.92 -4.08
CA ILE A 4 3.05 3.97 -4.76
C ILE A 4 3.36 3.96 -6.26
N ASP A 5 3.34 2.76 -6.83
CA ASP A 5 3.42 2.56 -8.27
C ASP A 5 2.04 2.28 -8.84
N VAL A 6 1.70 2.94 -9.94
CA VAL A 6 0.45 2.78 -10.65
C VAL A 6 0.76 2.34 -12.07
N ALA A 7 0.10 1.28 -12.52
CA ALA A 7 0.19 0.79 -13.90
C ALA A 7 -1.21 0.57 -14.46
N LEU A 8 -1.47 1.13 -15.64
CA LEU A 8 -2.70 0.88 -16.40
C LEU A 8 -2.52 -0.41 -17.19
N ILE A 9 -3.33 -1.41 -16.89
CA ILE A 9 -3.40 -2.65 -17.65
C ILE A 9 -4.76 -2.75 -18.33
N ARG A 10 -4.77 -2.95 -19.64
CA ARG A 10 -5.98 -3.32 -20.39
C ARG A 10 -5.93 -4.80 -20.70
N THR A 11 -6.96 -5.54 -20.31
CA THR A 11 -7.01 -6.99 -20.50
C THR A 11 -8.43 -7.45 -20.82
N ASP A 12 -8.53 -8.54 -21.58
CA ASP A 12 -9.79 -9.26 -21.82
C ASP A 12 -10.14 -10.26 -20.70
N GLY A 13 -9.28 -10.39 -19.68
CA GLY A 13 -9.44 -11.30 -18.56
C GLY A 13 -9.08 -12.76 -18.86
N GLN A 14 -8.51 -13.06 -20.03
CA GLN A 14 -8.10 -14.41 -20.41
C GLN A 14 -6.68 -14.46 -20.97
N ASN A 15 -6.45 -13.87 -22.14
CA ASN A 15 -5.23 -14.07 -22.91
C ASN A 15 -4.61 -12.78 -23.45
N ILE A 16 -5.36 -11.68 -23.47
CA ILE A 16 -4.87 -10.38 -23.93
C ILE A 16 -4.49 -9.55 -22.71
N ILE A 17 -3.23 -9.11 -22.67
CA ILE A 17 -2.73 -8.16 -21.68
C ILE A 17 -1.99 -7.08 -22.44
N GLU A 18 -2.41 -5.83 -22.26
CA GLU A 18 -1.75 -4.66 -22.79
C GLU A 18 -1.30 -3.76 -21.63
N HIS A 19 0.00 -3.45 -21.62
CA HIS A 19 0.58 -2.52 -20.66
C HIS A 19 0.47 -1.10 -21.21
N GLY A 20 -0.27 -0.24 -20.49
CA GLY A 20 -0.45 1.17 -20.80
C GLY A 20 0.52 2.06 -20.01
N LEU A 21 0.05 3.27 -19.67
CA LEU A 21 0.78 4.23 -18.87
C LEU A 21 1.15 3.66 -17.49
N ASN A 22 2.29 4.09 -16.98
CA ASN A 22 2.71 3.86 -15.60
C ASN A 22 3.16 5.19 -14.98
N ALA A 23 3.09 5.24 -13.65
CA ALA A 23 3.55 6.37 -12.87
C ALA A 23 3.96 5.91 -11.47
N THR A 24 4.97 6.57 -10.92
CA THR A 24 5.39 6.42 -9.51
C THR A 24 5.09 7.72 -8.79
N TYR A 25 4.47 7.62 -7.62
CA TYR A 25 4.17 8.76 -6.75
C TYR A 25 4.91 8.59 -5.45
N GLU A 26 5.90 9.45 -5.20
CA GLU A 26 6.65 9.39 -3.96
C GLU A 26 5.78 9.78 -2.75
N PHE A 27 5.97 9.08 -1.65
CA PHE A 27 5.42 9.51 -0.37
C PHE A 27 6.23 10.68 0.19
N ASP A 28 5.59 11.60 0.91
CA ASP A 28 6.32 12.57 1.72
C ASP A 28 6.96 11.92 2.95
N ALA A 29 7.90 12.62 3.60
CA ALA A 29 8.66 12.05 4.72
C ALA A 29 7.77 11.62 5.91
N ILE A 30 6.69 12.36 6.17
CA ILE A 30 5.76 12.08 7.29
C ILE A 30 5.02 10.78 7.03
N THR A 31 4.49 10.63 5.81
CA THR A 31 3.76 9.44 5.36
C THR A 31 4.67 8.21 5.38
N ARG A 32 5.92 8.33 4.89
CA ARG A 32 6.90 7.23 4.97
C ARG A 32 7.16 6.79 6.42
N GLN A 33 7.29 7.75 7.34
CA GLN A 33 7.54 7.46 8.75
C GLN A 33 6.35 6.75 9.40
N LYS A 34 5.12 7.28 9.21
CA LYS A 34 3.89 6.66 9.73
C LYS A 34 3.74 5.21 9.25
N LEU A 35 3.89 4.99 7.95
CA LEU A 35 3.74 3.66 7.37
C LEU A 35 4.82 2.70 7.88
N SER A 36 6.05 3.18 8.06
CA SER A 36 7.14 2.36 8.62
C SER A 36 6.88 1.96 10.08
N ALA A 37 6.32 2.86 10.88
CA ALA A 37 5.93 2.57 12.27
C ALA A 37 4.78 1.56 12.34
N ALA A 38 3.72 1.76 11.54
CA ALA A 38 2.60 0.83 11.48
C ALA A 38 3.01 -0.57 10.99
N MET A 39 3.98 -0.67 10.07
CA MET A 39 4.57 -1.96 9.66
C MET A 39 5.31 -2.65 10.81
N ALA A 40 5.98 -1.90 11.69
CA ALA A 40 6.62 -2.47 12.88
C ALA A 40 5.58 -3.00 13.87
N ASP A 41 4.49 -2.26 14.10
CA ASP A 41 3.37 -2.70 14.94
C ASP A 41 2.69 -3.95 14.37
N ALA A 42 2.55 -4.03 13.05
CA ALA A 42 1.92 -5.15 12.35
C ALA A 42 2.67 -6.49 12.53
N VAL A 43 3.95 -6.48 12.93
CA VAL A 43 4.71 -7.73 13.20
C VAL A 43 4.06 -8.57 14.30
N ALA A 44 3.33 -7.94 15.23
CA ALA A 44 2.64 -8.63 16.31
C ALA A 44 1.33 -9.34 15.88
N ILE A 45 0.88 -9.14 14.63
CA ILE A 45 -0.39 -9.68 14.16
C ILE A 45 -0.33 -11.20 14.07
N SER A 46 -1.25 -11.84 14.78
CA SER A 46 -1.50 -13.28 14.78
C SER A 46 -2.85 -13.63 14.14
N HIS A 47 -3.80 -12.69 14.15
CA HIS A 47 -5.11 -12.82 13.53
C HIS A 47 -5.38 -11.65 12.58
N ARG A 48 -5.97 -11.93 11.40
CA ARG A 48 -6.14 -10.96 10.30
C ARG A 48 -6.85 -9.65 10.68
N ASP A 49 -7.70 -9.70 11.69
CA ASP A 49 -8.52 -8.56 12.12
C ASP A 49 -7.83 -7.71 13.21
N GLU A 50 -6.65 -8.13 13.68
CA GLU A 50 -5.87 -7.37 14.65
C GLU A 50 -5.33 -6.08 14.04
N ARG A 51 -5.39 -5.01 14.83
CA ARG A 51 -4.84 -3.69 14.52
C ARG A 51 -4.02 -3.18 15.70
N PRO A 52 -2.84 -3.75 15.96
CA PRO A 52 -1.97 -3.28 17.04
C PRO A 52 -1.47 -1.86 16.75
N GLY A 53 -1.19 -1.11 17.82
CA GLY A 53 -0.59 0.22 17.72
C GLY A 53 -1.42 1.17 16.86
N ASP A 54 -0.76 1.82 15.91
CA ASP A 54 -1.37 2.85 15.05
C ASP A 54 -1.97 2.27 13.75
N LEU A 55 -1.99 0.94 13.60
CA LEU A 55 -2.34 0.30 12.33
C LEU A 55 -3.78 0.61 11.86
N ALA A 56 -4.72 0.75 12.79
CA ALA A 56 -6.11 1.08 12.44
C ALA A 56 -6.29 2.51 11.90
N GLU A 57 -5.46 3.45 12.35
CA GLU A 57 -5.49 4.83 11.88
C GLU A 57 -4.80 4.93 10.52
N VAL A 58 -3.61 4.32 10.41
CA VAL A 58 -2.85 4.28 9.16
C VAL A 58 -3.63 3.58 8.04
N GLU A 59 -4.36 2.49 8.34
CA GLU A 59 -5.22 1.82 7.34
C GLU A 59 -6.32 2.73 6.77
N ARG A 60 -6.92 3.59 7.61
CA ARG A 60 -7.92 4.58 7.18
C ARG A 60 -7.32 5.72 6.35
N GLU A 61 -6.05 6.05 6.55
CA GLU A 61 -5.39 7.08 5.74
C GLU A 61 -5.07 6.58 4.31
N VAL A 62 -4.93 5.27 4.11
CA VAL A 62 -4.53 4.67 2.81
C VAL A 62 -5.66 3.99 2.04
N THR A 63 -6.89 3.95 2.58
CA THR A 63 -8.07 3.27 1.99
C THR A 63 -9.24 4.23 1.83
#